data_AF-A0A1Z4RXI8-F1
#
_entry.id   AF-A0A1Z4RXI8-F1
#
_cell.length_a   1.000
_cell.length_b   1.000
_cell.length_c   1.000
_cell.angle_alpha   90.00
_cell.angle_beta   90.00
_cell.angle_gamma   90.00
#
_symmetry.space_group_name_H-M   'P 1'
#
loop_
_entity.id
_entity.type
_entity.pdbx_description
1 polymer ?
#
loop_
_entity_poly.entity_id
_entity_poly.type
_entity_poly.pdbx_seq_one_letter_code
_entity_poly.pdbx_strand_id
1 'polypeptide(L)'
;MTNYQIDLCDAIPDIAANLIYQSEFNNFPPDIFEQLVFEILEELIERFSSDPKDYLLPKHQEKIEQIAYDYLDQDFDKSELKQYFPGD
;
A
#
# COMPACT_ATOMS: atom_id res chain seq x y z
N MET A 1 -20.03 -2.12 -6.07
CA MET A 1 -18.74 -1.78 -5.44
C MET A 1 -18.02 -3.08 -5.19
N THR A 2 -16.86 -3.27 -5.82
CA THR A 2 -15.99 -4.40 -5.51
C THR A 2 -15.35 -4.12 -4.16
N ASN A 3 -15.61 -4.96 -3.16
CA ASN A 3 -15.00 -4.82 -1.84
C ASN A 3 -13.63 -5.50 -1.91
N TYR A 4 -12.56 -4.71 -2.01
CA TYR A 4 -11.20 -5.25 -1.95
C TYR A 4 -10.86 -5.46 -0.47
N GLN A 5 -10.77 -6.72 -0.05
CA GLN A 5 -10.41 -7.10 1.32
C GLN A 5 -9.13 -7.94 1.26
N ILE A 6 -8.15 -7.56 2.07
CA ILE A 6 -7.00 -8.41 2.37
C ILE A 6 -7.37 -9.18 3.64
N ASP A 7 -7.32 -10.50 3.59
CA ASP A 7 -7.43 -11.32 4.80
C ASP A 7 -6.05 -11.45 5.43
N LEU A 8 -5.85 -10.75 6.55
CA LEU A 8 -4.59 -10.79 7.28
C LEU A 8 -4.38 -12.12 8.01
N CYS A 9 -5.45 -12.83 8.38
CA CYS A 9 -5.33 -14.12 9.05
C CYS A 9 -4.68 -15.16 8.13
N ASP A 10 -4.96 -15.10 6.82
CA ASP A 10 -4.35 -15.98 5.83
C ASP A 10 -2.95 -15.52 5.42
N ALA A 11 -2.68 -14.21 5.41
CA ALA A 11 -1.41 -13.65 4.93
C ALA A 11 -0.28 -13.69 5.97
N ILE A 12 -0.59 -13.56 7.26
CA ILE A 12 0.41 -13.44 8.33
C ILE A 12 1.31 -14.68 8.45
N PRO A 13 0.78 -15.92 8.45
CA PRO A 13 1.63 -17.12 8.51
C PRO A 13 2.62 -17.22 7.35
N ASP A 14 2.18 -16.85 6.14
CA ASP A 14 3.02 -16.84 4.94
C ASP A 14 4.12 -15.76 5.02
N ILE A 15 3.79 -14.57 5.52
CA ILE A 15 4.76 -13.49 5.73
C ILE A 15 5.78 -13.91 6.81
N ALA A 16 5.32 -14.50 7.92
CA ALA A 16 6.18 -15.01 8.98
C ALA A 16 7.14 -16.08 8.46
N ALA A 17 6.64 -17.05 7.70
CA ALA A 17 7.46 -18.10 7.09
C ALA A 17 8.53 -17.52 6.15
N ASN A 18 8.17 -16.52 5.33
CA ASN A 18 9.11 -15.86 4.42
C ASN A 18 10.19 -15.06 5.17
N LEU A 19 9.82 -14.30 6.21
CA LEU A 19 10.76 -13.55 7.03
C LEU A 19 11.79 -14.48 7.70
N ILE A 20 11.31 -15.60 8.24
CA ILE A 20 12.14 -16.60 8.93
C ILE A 20 13.07 -17.30 7.95
N TYR A 21 12.56 -17.71 6.78
CA TYR A 21 13.35 -18.33 5.73
C TYR A 21 14.53 -17.45 5.27
N GLN A 22 14.32 -16.14 5.23
CA GLN A 22 15.34 -15.15 4.84
C GLN A 22 16.28 -14.75 5.99
N SER A 23 16.09 -15.29 7.19
CA SER A 23 16.85 -14.97 8.39
C SER A 23 17.77 -16.11 8.84
N GLU A 24 18.61 -15.84 9.84
CA GLU A 24 19.40 -16.87 10.53
C GLU A 24 18.53 -17.80 11.39
N PHE A 25 17.24 -17.50 11.56
CA PHE A 25 16.30 -18.20 12.41
C PHE A 25 15.44 -19.21 11.65
N ASN A 26 15.84 -19.65 10.45
CA ASN A 26 15.06 -20.54 9.57
C ASN A 26 14.64 -21.90 10.21
N ASN A 27 15.20 -22.27 11.36
CA ASN A 27 14.85 -23.47 12.12
C ASN A 27 13.71 -23.24 13.14
N PHE A 28 13.25 -22.01 13.33
CA PHE A 28 12.18 -21.67 14.25
C PHE A 28 10.80 -21.83 13.58
N PRO A 29 9.80 -22.31 14.33
CA PRO A 29 8.41 -22.34 13.87
C PRO A 29 7.88 -20.93 13.51
N PRO A 30 7.14 -20.75 12.41
CA PRO A 30 6.62 -19.44 12.01
C PRO A 30 5.64 -18.77 12.97
N ASP A 31 4.84 -19.58 13.66
CA ASP A 31 3.80 -19.15 14.60
C ASP A 31 4.33 -18.26 15.72
N ILE A 32 5.57 -18.45 16.16
CA ILE A 32 6.17 -17.62 17.22
C ILE A 32 6.44 -16.17 16.77
N PHE A 33 6.47 -15.91 15.46
CA PHE A 33 6.70 -14.58 14.88
C PHE A 33 5.41 -13.94 14.35
N GLU A 34 4.30 -14.67 14.27
CA GLU A 34 3.04 -14.14 13.70
C GLU A 34 2.55 -12.88 14.42
N GLN A 35 2.67 -12.84 15.76
CA GLN A 35 2.32 -11.64 16.52
C GLN A 35 3.21 -10.44 16.14
N LEU A 36 4.52 -10.66 15.99
CA LEU A 36 5.44 -9.60 15.57
C LEU A 36 5.13 -9.14 14.14
N VAL A 37 4.77 -10.07 13.24
CA VAL A 37 4.35 -9.72 11.88
C VAL A 37 3.09 -8.86 11.91
N PHE A 38 2.12 -9.17 12.77
CA PHE A 38 0.94 -8.36 12.95
C PHE A 38 1.30 -6.93 13.39
N GLU A 39 2.15 -6.78 14.42
CA GLU A 39 2.61 -5.48 14.92
C GLU A 39 3.33 -4.67 13.82
N ILE A 40 4.22 -5.30 13.05
CA ILE A 40 4.92 -4.64 11.93
C ILE A 40 3.93 -4.16 10.87
N LEU A 41 2.94 -4.98 10.51
CA LEU A 41 1.94 -4.62 9.50
C LEU A 41 1.07 -3.46 9.98
N GLU A 42 0.69 -3.43 11.26
CA GLU A 42 -0.06 -2.33 11.87
C GLU A 42 0.73 -1.01 11.74
N GLU A 43 2.00 -1.00 12.15
CA GLU A 43 2.87 0.18 12.02
C GLU A 43 3.03 0.63 10.55
N LEU A 44 3.16 -0.30 9.61
CA LEU A 44 3.27 0.03 8.19
C LEU A 44 1.98 0.63 7.64
N ILE A 45 0.81 0.12 8.05
CA ILE A 45 -0.50 0.65 7.68
C ILE A 45 -0.68 2.06 8.24
N GLU A 46 -0.32 2.29 9.51
CA GLU A 46 -0.38 3.61 10.12
C GLU A 46 0.51 4.62 9.39
N ARG A 47 1.76 4.25 9.11
CA ARG A 47 2.69 5.10 8.36
C ARG A 47 2.18 5.41 6.97
N PHE A 48 1.73 4.40 6.22
CA PHE A 48 1.12 4.60 4.90
C PHE A 48 -0.08 5.54 4.96
N SER A 49 -0.91 5.41 6.00
CA SER A 49 -2.10 6.26 6.18
C SER A 49 -1.74 7.71 6.48
N SER A 50 -0.63 7.95 7.19
CA SER A 50 -0.16 9.30 7.51
C SER A 50 0.55 10.00 6.34
N ASP A 51 1.40 9.28 5.61
CA ASP A 51 2.14 9.80 4.46
C ASP A 51 2.37 8.68 3.43
N PRO A 52 1.44 8.52 2.46
CA PRO A 52 1.54 7.44 1.49
C PRO A 52 2.67 7.68 0.47
N LYS A 53 3.21 8.90 0.34
CA LYS A 53 4.12 9.26 -0.76
C LYS A 53 5.38 8.40 -0.80
N ASP A 54 5.90 8.05 0.37
CA ASP A 54 7.11 7.24 0.51
C ASP A 54 6.93 5.77 0.05
N TYR A 55 5.70 5.33 -0.13
CA TYR A 55 5.34 3.95 -0.48
C TYR A 55 4.83 3.82 -1.92
N LEU A 56 4.59 4.94 -2.61
CA LEU A 56 4.07 4.94 -3.97
C LEU A 56 5.20 4.80 -4.98
N LEU A 57 5.12 3.76 -5.81
CA LEU A 57 5.94 3.64 -7.02
C LEU A 57 5.44 4.64 -8.08
N PRO A 58 6.29 5.05 -9.06
CA PRO A 58 5.90 5.98 -10.11
C PRO A 58 4.60 5.59 -10.84
N LYS A 59 4.43 4.29 -11.15
CA LYS A 59 3.20 3.75 -11.76
C LYS A 59 1.93 3.98 -10.93
N HIS A 60 2.05 4.07 -9.60
CA HIS A 60 0.90 4.35 -8.73
C HIS A 60 0.53 5.83 -8.80
N GLN A 61 1.53 6.72 -8.86
CA GLN A 61 1.31 8.16 -9.01
C GLN A 61 0.64 8.46 -10.35
N GLU A 62 1.16 7.90 -11.44
CA GLU A 62 0.53 7.99 -12.77
C GLU A 62 -0.92 7.51 -12.75
N LYS A 63 -1.19 6.40 -12.04
CA LYS A 63 -2.55 5.85 -11.95
C LYS A 63 -3.48 6.73 -11.12
N ILE A 64 -2.98 7.34 -10.04
CA ILE A 64 -3.73 8.30 -9.22
C ILE A 64 -4.10 9.53 -10.07
N GLU A 65 -3.15 10.09 -10.81
CA GLU A 65 -3.40 11.21 -11.72
C GLU A 65 -4.43 10.85 -12.78
N GLN A 66 -4.31 9.68 -13.42
CA GLN A 66 -5.30 9.21 -14.39
C GLN A 66 -6.69 9.10 -13.78
N ILE A 67 -6.83 8.55 -12.57
CA ILE A 67 -8.12 8.44 -11.87
C ILE A 67 -8.70 9.83 -11.60
N ALA A 68 -7.87 10.79 -11.18
CA ALA A 68 -8.30 12.17 -10.95
C ALA A 68 -8.75 12.85 -12.26
N TYR A 69 -8.01 12.66 -13.35
CA TYR A 69 -8.38 13.17 -14.67
C TYR A 69 -9.67 12.54 -15.18
N ASP A 70 -9.83 11.22 -15.05
CA ASP A 70 -11.05 10.50 -15.47
C ASP A 70 -12.28 10.98 -14.70
N TYR A 71 -12.11 11.30 -13.41
CA TYR A 71 -13.17 11.87 -12.58
C TYR A 71 -13.54 13.29 -13.02
N LEU A 72 -12.53 14.13 -13.30
CA LEU A 72 -12.75 15.50 -13.72
C LEU A 72 -13.26 15.62 -15.16
N ASP A 73 -12.86 14.74 -16.08
CA ASP A 73 -13.37 14.73 -17.46
C ASP A 73 -14.85 14.32 -17.54
N GLN A 74 -15.38 13.72 -16.45
CA GLN A 74 -16.81 13.45 -16.30
C GLN A 74 -17.62 14.66 -15.82
N ASP A 75 -16.99 15.71 -15.25
CA ASP A 75 -17.72 16.83 -14.62
C ASP A 75 -17.13 18.25 -14.78
N PHE A 76 -15.97 18.48 -15.42
CA PHE A 76 -15.28 19.78 -15.34
C PHE A 76 -14.52 20.26 -16.59
N ASP A 77 -14.56 21.59 -16.80
CA ASP A 77 -13.78 22.34 -17.79
C ASP A 77 -12.27 22.26 -17.47
N LYS A 78 -11.49 21.76 -18.43
CA LYS A 78 -10.04 21.44 -18.32
C LYS A 78 -9.14 22.65 -18.03
N SER A 79 -9.67 23.87 -18.03
CA SER A 79 -8.92 25.10 -17.78
C SER A 79 -8.46 25.29 -16.32
N GLU A 80 -9.11 24.64 -15.34
CA GLU A 80 -8.78 24.79 -13.91
C GLU A 80 -7.68 23.86 -13.39
N LEU A 81 -7.24 22.88 -14.19
CA LEU A 81 -6.27 21.85 -13.77
C LEU A 81 -4.81 22.35 -13.69
N LYS A 82 -4.49 23.42 -14.42
CA LYS A 82 -3.12 24.00 -14.44
C LYS A 82 -2.66 24.55 -13.08
N GLN A 83 -3.59 24.85 -12.18
CA GLN A 83 -3.24 25.37 -10.84
C GLN A 83 -2.86 24.26 -9.85
N TYR A 84 -3.30 23.02 -10.08
CA TYR A 84 -3.05 21.88 -9.20
C TYR A 84 -1.87 21.03 -9.63
N PHE A 85 -1.54 21.05 -10.93
CA PHE A 85 -0.39 20.35 -11.50
C PHE A 85 0.38 21.30 -12.44
N PRO A 86 1.12 22.27 -11.89
CA PRO A 86 2.03 23.08 -12.71
C PRO A 86 3.17 22.16 -13.16
N GLY A 87 3.07 21.66 -14.39
CA GLY A 87 4.19 20.97 -15.03
C GLY A 87 5.36 21.93 -15.25
N ASP A 88 6.57 21.45 -14.97
CA ASP A 88 7.82 22.09 -15.35
C ASP A 88 8.00 22.14 -16.88
#